data_AF-A0A820WT76-F1
#
_entry.id   AF-A0A820WT76-F1
#
_cell.length_a   1.000
_cell.length_b   1.000
_cell.length_c   1.000
_cell.angle_alpha   90.00
_cell.angle_beta   90.00
_cell.angle_gamma   90.00
#
_symmetry.space_group_name_H-M   'P 1'
#
loop_
_entity.id
_entity.type
_entity.pdbx_description
1 polymer ?
#
loop_
_entity_poly.entity_id
_entity_poly.type
_entity_poly.pdbx_seq_one_letter_code
_entity_poly.pdbx_strand_id
1 'polypeptide(L)'
;MSSREATIRFLQDLKLLPKLPSTIEACGIHNNHDWYLANVARLTDGYNFRCCRCHTTKSLRAGTFFKQSHLPLDSIFEIMYYWSPLLSTSSLVLRTCFHPLAVIKTRIQTEKTPVKSTSEMIKKIRIDEGIRRGFYRGYSVALLALLFEPVFMGTLEITRTFLNNNQPRFISISQWDIITSSLSAGTAALIQQSFL
;
A
#
# COMPACT_ATOMS: atom_id res chain seq x y z
N MET A 1 21.62 11.55 -18.94
CA MET A 1 20.91 11.45 -17.65
C MET A 1 21.11 10.04 -17.13
N SER A 2 21.68 9.89 -15.93
CA SER A 2 21.90 8.55 -15.38
C SER A 2 20.55 7.90 -15.05
N SER A 3 20.40 6.58 -15.26
CA SER A 3 19.16 5.84 -14.96
C SER A 3 18.58 6.20 -13.58
N ARG A 4 19.47 6.43 -12.60
CA ARG A 4 19.14 6.82 -11.22
C ARG A 4 18.49 8.20 -11.09
N GLU A 5 18.95 9.19 -11.86
CA GLU A 5 18.34 10.53 -11.86
C GLU A 5 16.90 10.49 -12.39
N ALA A 6 16.63 9.64 -13.39
CA ALA A 6 15.29 9.44 -13.92
C ALA A 6 14.37 8.79 -12.87
N THR A 7 14.84 7.76 -12.16
CA THR A 7 14.12 7.16 -11.03
C THR A 7 13.80 8.20 -9.96
N ILE A 8 14.77 9.03 -9.55
CA ILE A 8 14.57 10.05 -8.52
C ILE A 8 13.51 11.09 -8.95
N ARG A 9 13.54 11.55 -10.21
CA ARG A 9 12.54 12.49 -10.73
C ARG A 9 11.14 11.87 -10.78
N PHE A 10 11.04 10.63 -11.24
CA PHE A 10 9.78 9.88 -11.23
C PHE A 10 9.18 9.76 -9.82
N LEU A 11 10.01 9.49 -8.81
CA LEU A 11 9.56 9.40 -7.42
C LEU A 11 9.17 10.74 -6.80
N GLN A 12 9.81 11.82 -7.24
CA GLN A 12 9.41 13.18 -6.89
C GLN A 12 8.05 13.52 -7.50
N ASP A 13 7.76 13.08 -8.72
CA ASP A 13 6.46 13.27 -9.36
C ASP A 13 5.34 12.45 -8.70
N LEU A 14 5.66 11.25 -8.22
CA LEU A 14 4.76 10.43 -7.39
C LEU A 14 4.58 10.93 -5.95
N LYS A 15 5.22 12.05 -5.56
CA LYS A 15 5.25 12.59 -4.19
C LYS A 15 5.76 11.60 -3.13
N LEU A 16 6.47 10.55 -3.54
CA LEU A 16 7.08 9.57 -2.62
C LEU A 16 8.40 10.08 -2.05
N LEU A 17 9.10 10.92 -2.81
CA LEU A 17 10.23 11.71 -2.35
C LEU A 17 9.84 13.19 -2.32
N PRO A 18 10.30 13.97 -1.33
CA PRO A 18 10.11 15.42 -1.37
C PRO A 18 10.76 15.98 -2.63
N LYS A 19 10.00 16.79 -3.38
CA LYS A 19 10.60 17.75 -4.33
C LYS A 19 11.50 18.68 -3.53
N LEU A 20 12.59 19.16 -4.16
CA LEU A 20 13.64 19.96 -3.51
C LEU A 20 13.05 20.80 -2.37
N PRO A 21 13.60 20.73 -1.15
CA PRO A 21 13.00 21.38 -0.01
C PRO A 21 12.84 22.88 -0.33
N SER A 22 11.60 23.36 -0.35
CA SER A 22 11.32 24.77 -0.51
C SER A 22 12.04 25.54 0.59
N THR A 23 12.59 26.70 0.21
CA THR A 23 13.65 27.50 0.84
C THR A 23 13.52 27.88 2.32
N ILE A 24 12.44 27.47 3.02
CA ILE A 24 11.99 28.12 4.25
C ILE A 24 12.13 27.26 5.52
N GLU A 25 12.08 25.91 5.49
CA GLU A 25 12.02 25.13 6.76
C GLU A 25 13.23 24.22 7.06
N ALA A 26 14.17 24.03 6.13
CA ALA A 26 15.08 22.87 6.21
C ALA A 26 16.52 23.14 6.68
N CYS A 27 17.06 24.36 6.58
CA CYS A 27 18.48 24.56 6.87
C CYS A 27 18.78 24.69 8.38
N GLY A 28 17.76 24.92 9.22
CA GLY A 28 17.88 25.06 10.68
C GLY A 28 18.69 26.27 11.17
N ILE A 29 19.33 27.02 10.26
CA ILE A 29 20.31 28.06 10.59
C ILE A 29 20.03 29.37 9.84
N HIS A 30 19.52 29.34 8.59
CA HIS A 30 19.21 30.56 7.83
C HIS A 30 18.01 30.39 6.88
N ASN A 31 17.21 31.44 6.72
CA ASN A 31 16.15 31.55 5.71
C ASN A 31 16.78 31.89 4.36
N ASN A 32 16.37 31.23 3.27
CA ASN A 32 16.73 31.54 1.88
C ASN A 32 18.01 30.90 1.30
N HIS A 33 18.14 29.56 1.39
CA HIS A 33 19.19 28.82 0.67
C HIS A 33 18.62 27.80 -0.32
N ASP A 34 19.19 27.80 -1.51
CA ASP A 34 18.90 26.82 -2.56
C ASP A 34 19.60 25.49 -2.27
N TRP A 35 18.87 24.41 -2.58
CA TRP A 35 19.35 23.04 -2.47
C TRP A 35 19.61 22.47 -3.86
N TYR A 36 20.59 21.58 -3.96
CA TYR A 36 20.80 20.81 -5.17
C TYR A 36 21.00 19.34 -4.84
N LEU A 37 20.74 18.48 -5.83
CA LEU A 37 20.99 17.06 -5.73
C LEU A 37 22.49 16.81 -5.95
N ALA A 38 23.21 16.41 -4.91
CA ALA A 38 24.63 16.11 -4.99
C ALA A 38 24.85 14.60 -5.10
N ASN A 39 25.76 14.19 -6.00
CA ASN A 39 26.18 12.80 -6.10
C ASN A 39 27.22 12.47 -5.02
N VAL A 40 27.03 11.36 -4.31
CA VAL A 40 27.91 10.91 -3.22
C VAL A 40 28.17 9.41 -3.35
N ALA A 41 29.41 9.05 -3.72
CA ALA A 41 29.81 7.66 -3.93
C ALA A 41 29.73 6.77 -2.67
N ARG A 42 29.74 7.34 -1.46
CA ARG A 42 29.68 6.59 -0.19
C ARG A 42 28.26 6.19 0.24
N LEU A 43 27.22 6.70 -0.42
CA LEU A 43 25.82 6.44 -0.08
C LEU A 43 25.26 5.36 -1.01
N THR A 44 24.43 4.46 -0.48
CA THR A 44 23.80 3.38 -1.24
C THR A 44 22.93 3.90 -2.39
N ASP A 45 22.23 5.02 -2.21
CA ASP A 45 21.45 5.67 -3.30
C ASP A 45 22.31 6.50 -4.25
N GLY A 46 23.54 6.81 -3.87
CA GLY A 46 24.44 7.68 -4.64
C GLY A 46 24.05 9.17 -4.64
N TYR A 47 22.95 9.59 -3.98
CA TYR A 47 22.48 10.98 -3.97
C TYR A 47 22.07 11.47 -2.58
N ASN A 48 22.33 12.74 -2.29
CA ASN A 48 21.78 13.46 -1.16
C ASN A 48 21.40 14.90 -1.52
N PHE A 49 20.54 15.51 -0.72
CA PHE A 49 20.28 16.94 -0.83
C PHE A 49 21.39 17.70 -0.12
N ARG A 50 22.02 18.65 -0.83
CA ARG A 50 23.07 19.51 -0.28
C ARG A 50 22.71 20.98 -0.46
N CYS A 51 22.93 21.76 0.59
CA CYS A 51 22.79 23.22 0.54
C CYS A 51 24.01 23.87 -0.12
N CYS A 52 23.81 24.86 -1.01
CA CYS A 52 24.89 25.55 -1.72
C CYS A 52 25.85 26.36 -0.83
N ARG A 53 25.39 26.83 0.34
CA ARG A 53 26.14 27.73 1.23
C ARG A 53 26.55 27.10 2.56
N CYS A 54 25.63 26.42 3.24
CA CYS A 54 25.91 25.83 4.56
C CYS A 54 26.57 24.45 4.48
N HIS A 55 26.62 23.84 3.29
CA HIS A 55 27.09 22.48 3.07
C HIS A 55 26.37 21.39 3.89
N THR A 56 25.28 21.72 4.58
CA THR A 56 24.44 20.76 5.30
C THR A 56 23.84 19.75 4.32
N THR A 57 23.89 18.47 4.71
CA THR A 57 23.35 17.36 3.91
C THR A 57 22.10 16.79 4.54
N LYS A 58 21.06 16.54 3.73
CA LYS A 58 19.88 15.76 4.13
C LYS A 58 19.76 14.51 3.26
N SER A 59 19.39 13.39 3.86
CA SER A 59 19.17 12.16 3.09
C SER A 59 17.95 12.32 2.19
N LEU A 60 18.01 11.72 1.00
CA LEU A 60 16.92 11.72 0.02
C LEU A 60 15.62 11.12 0.62
N ARG A 61 15.78 10.17 1.57
CA ARG A 61 14.70 9.42 2.21
C ARG A 61 14.14 10.07 3.46
N ALA A 62 14.71 11.18 3.94
CA ALA A 62 14.27 11.81 5.18
C ALA A 62 12.79 12.25 5.05
N GLY A 63 11.94 11.75 5.96
CA GLY A 63 10.50 12.06 5.95
C GLY A 63 9.68 11.24 4.96
N THR A 64 10.25 10.19 4.37
CA THR A 64 9.57 9.31 3.40
C THR A 64 9.39 7.90 3.95
N PHE A 65 8.51 7.12 3.31
CA PHE A 65 8.31 5.69 3.58
C PHE A 65 9.63 4.90 3.62
N PHE A 66 10.61 5.28 2.79
CA PHE A 66 11.88 4.55 2.66
C PHE A 66 12.92 4.89 3.74
N LYS A 67 12.59 5.68 4.77
CA LYS A 67 13.57 6.17 5.77
C LYS A 67 14.32 5.04 6.50
N GLN A 68 13.68 3.91 6.80
CA GLN A 68 14.26 2.79 7.54
C GLN A 68 14.94 1.75 6.64
N SER A 69 14.86 1.89 5.32
CA SER A 69 15.44 0.93 4.39
C SER A 69 16.93 1.21 4.15
N HIS A 70 17.78 0.19 4.26
CA HIS A 70 19.22 0.29 3.97
C HIS A 70 19.56 -0.04 2.50
N LEU A 71 18.61 -0.61 1.76
CA LEU A 71 18.75 -1.04 0.36
C LEU A 71 18.71 0.16 -0.62
N PRO A 72 19.40 0.12 -1.76
CA PRO A 72 19.29 1.18 -2.77
C PRO A 72 17.87 1.23 -3.37
N LEU A 73 17.37 2.44 -3.66
CA LEU A 73 16.01 2.65 -4.19
C LEU A 73 15.72 1.82 -5.44
N ASP A 74 16.64 1.75 -6.40
CA ASP A 74 16.45 0.96 -7.63
C ASP A 74 16.15 -0.51 -7.32
N SER A 75 16.88 -1.13 -6.38
CA SER A 75 16.63 -2.51 -5.96
C SER A 75 15.31 -2.66 -5.21
N ILE A 76 14.85 -1.64 -4.48
CA ILE A 76 13.53 -1.67 -3.84
C ILE A 76 12.43 -1.67 -4.90
N PHE A 77 12.57 -0.90 -6.00
CA PHE A 77 11.61 -0.92 -7.10
C PHE A 77 11.65 -2.21 -7.88
N GLU A 78 12.83 -2.78 -8.13
CA GLU A 78 12.94 -4.10 -8.75
C GLU A 78 12.30 -5.17 -7.88
N ILE A 79 12.57 -5.17 -6.56
CA ILE A 79 11.92 -6.08 -5.61
C ILE A 79 10.40 -5.86 -5.64
N MET A 80 9.92 -4.62 -5.58
CA MET A 80 8.48 -4.33 -5.65
C MET A 80 7.86 -4.79 -6.99
N TYR A 81 8.59 -4.63 -8.10
CA TYR A 81 8.19 -5.05 -9.43
C TYR A 81 8.15 -6.56 -9.60
N TYR A 82 9.14 -7.29 -9.07
CA TYR A 82 9.19 -8.76 -9.14
C TYR A 82 8.26 -9.43 -8.12
N TRP A 83 8.07 -8.82 -6.95
CA TRP A 83 7.19 -9.35 -5.90
C TRP A 83 5.71 -9.06 -6.17
N SER A 84 5.38 -7.97 -6.88
CA SER A 84 3.99 -7.65 -7.21
C SER A 84 3.26 -8.78 -7.97
N PRO A 85 3.82 -9.38 -9.05
CA PRO A 85 3.22 -10.53 -9.72
C PRO A 85 3.11 -11.77 -8.82
N LEU A 86 4.11 -12.05 -7.99
CA LEU A 86 4.14 -13.20 -7.08
C LEU A 86 3.03 -13.11 -6.01
N LEU A 87 2.82 -11.93 -5.43
CA LEU A 87 1.72 -11.72 -4.49
C LEU A 87 0.35 -11.83 -5.18
N SER A 88 0.21 -11.28 -6.39
CA SER A 88 -1.04 -11.35 -7.13
C SER A 88 -1.39 -12.78 -7.58
N THR A 89 -0.42 -13.62 -7.93
CA THR A 89 -0.69 -15.02 -8.34
C THR A 89 -1.23 -15.87 -7.19
N SER A 90 -0.69 -15.74 -5.98
CA SER A 90 -1.23 -16.46 -4.83
C SER A 90 -2.64 -15.98 -4.45
N SER A 91 -2.88 -14.66 -4.49
CA SER A 91 -4.22 -14.09 -4.27
C SER A 91 -5.22 -14.54 -5.35
N LEU A 92 -4.81 -14.66 -6.61
CA LEU A 92 -5.64 -15.21 -7.70
C LEU A 92 -6.08 -16.64 -7.43
N VAL A 93 -5.14 -17.51 -7.05
CA VAL A 93 -5.44 -18.93 -6.75
C VAL A 93 -6.42 -19.03 -5.59
N LEU A 94 -6.15 -18.29 -4.49
CA LEU A 94 -7.03 -18.26 -3.32
C LEU A 94 -8.42 -17.76 -3.68
N ARG A 95 -8.53 -16.63 -4.39
CA ARG A 95 -9.83 -16.11 -4.83
C ARG A 95 -10.54 -17.12 -5.71
N THR A 96 -9.87 -17.77 -6.65
CA THR A 96 -10.51 -18.77 -7.52
C THR A 96 -11.05 -19.96 -6.73
N CYS A 97 -10.29 -20.48 -5.75
CA CYS A 97 -10.71 -21.61 -4.93
C CYS A 97 -11.81 -21.24 -3.92
N PHE A 98 -11.75 -20.07 -3.30
CA PHE A 98 -12.66 -19.67 -2.22
C PHE A 98 -13.86 -18.82 -2.69
N HIS A 99 -13.83 -18.25 -3.91
CA HIS A 99 -14.95 -17.50 -4.50
C HIS A 99 -16.28 -18.26 -4.50
N PRO A 100 -16.37 -19.55 -4.90
CA PRO A 100 -17.64 -20.29 -4.81
C PRO A 100 -18.20 -20.33 -3.39
N LEU A 101 -17.34 -20.43 -2.38
CA LEU A 101 -17.74 -20.48 -0.98
C LEU A 101 -18.22 -19.10 -0.49
N ALA A 102 -17.56 -18.03 -0.93
CA ALA A 102 -18.00 -16.66 -0.68
C ALA A 102 -19.39 -16.38 -1.31
N VAL A 103 -19.62 -16.83 -2.56
CA VAL A 103 -20.92 -16.70 -3.23
C VAL A 103 -22.02 -17.47 -2.50
N ILE A 104 -21.77 -18.70 -2.05
CA ILE A 104 -22.75 -19.46 -1.25
C ILE A 104 -23.08 -18.69 0.03
N LYS A 105 -22.07 -18.18 0.74
CA LYS A 105 -22.26 -17.43 1.99
C LYS A 105 -23.10 -16.17 1.77
N THR A 106 -22.78 -15.37 0.76
CA THR A 106 -23.53 -14.12 0.50
C THR A 106 -24.96 -14.41 0.06
N ARG A 107 -25.20 -15.50 -0.70
CA ARG A 107 -26.56 -15.93 -1.04
C ARG A 107 -27.38 -16.31 0.19
N ILE A 108 -26.80 -17.08 1.12
CA ILE A 108 -27.47 -17.44 2.37
C ILE A 108 -27.79 -16.18 3.20
N GLN A 109 -26.88 -15.20 3.24
CA GLN A 109 -27.09 -13.96 3.99
C GLN A 109 -28.09 -12.99 3.34
N THR A 110 -28.18 -13.00 2.01
CA THR A 110 -29.06 -12.09 1.24
C THR A 110 -30.47 -12.68 1.04
N GLU A 111 -30.61 -14.00 1.16
CA GLU A 111 -31.88 -14.66 0.97
C GLU A 111 -32.83 -14.36 2.12
N LYS A 112 -34.01 -13.82 1.79
CA LYS A 112 -35.04 -13.43 2.77
C LYS A 112 -35.70 -14.64 3.44
N THR A 113 -35.72 -15.78 2.75
CA THR A 113 -36.27 -17.03 3.27
C THR A 113 -35.19 -17.82 4.00
N PRO A 114 -35.44 -18.28 5.23
CA PRO A 114 -34.45 -19.04 5.99
C PRO A 114 -34.16 -20.36 5.27
N VAL A 115 -32.92 -20.51 4.81
CA VAL A 115 -32.43 -21.75 4.19
C VAL A 115 -32.06 -22.72 5.30
N LYS A 116 -32.61 -23.93 5.29
CA LYS A 116 -32.38 -24.91 6.37
C LYS A 116 -30.97 -25.51 6.33
N SER A 117 -30.34 -25.56 5.15
CA SER A 117 -29.00 -26.12 4.99
C SER A 117 -28.23 -25.48 3.83
N THR A 118 -26.90 -25.37 3.99
CA THR A 118 -25.98 -24.97 2.91
C THR A 118 -26.10 -25.87 1.68
N SER A 119 -26.44 -27.15 1.88
CA SER A 119 -26.62 -28.12 0.78
C SER A 119 -27.84 -27.81 -0.10
N GLU A 120 -28.91 -27.27 0.49
CA GLU A 120 -30.10 -26.83 -0.25
C GLU A 120 -29.80 -25.61 -1.10
N MET A 121 -29.05 -24.64 -0.56
CA MET A 121 -28.57 -23.49 -1.32
C MET A 121 -27.70 -23.90 -2.52
N ILE A 122 -26.77 -24.82 -2.31
CA ILE A 122 -25.90 -25.33 -3.40
C ILE A 122 -26.73 -25.97 -4.51
N LYS A 123 -27.76 -26.76 -4.16
CA LYS A 123 -28.69 -27.35 -5.14
C LYS A 123 -29.47 -26.27 -5.88
N LYS A 124 -29.97 -25.25 -5.16
CA LYS A 124 -30.70 -24.12 -5.74
C LYS A 124 -29.86 -23.34 -6.76
N ILE A 125 -28.63 -22.97 -6.40
CA ILE A 125 -27.69 -22.29 -7.32
C ILE A 125 -27.40 -23.16 -8.56
N ARG A 126 -27.23 -24.47 -8.36
CA ARG A 126 -26.95 -25.41 -9.47
C ARG A 126 -28.11 -25.50 -10.45
N ILE A 127 -29.36 -25.48 -9.97
CA ILE A 127 -30.56 -25.61 -10.79
C ILE A 127 -30.91 -24.27 -11.48
N ASP A 128 -30.86 -23.16 -10.73
CA ASP A 128 -31.34 -21.86 -11.22
C ASP A 128 -30.35 -21.17 -12.20
N GLU A 129 -29.04 -21.21 -11.90
CA GLU A 129 -28.02 -20.44 -12.63
C GLU A 129 -26.92 -21.32 -13.26
N GLY A 130 -26.87 -22.61 -12.91
CA GLY A 130 -25.86 -23.55 -13.36
C GLY A 130 -24.51 -23.42 -12.63
N ILE A 131 -23.68 -24.46 -12.74
CA ILE A 131 -22.43 -24.58 -11.96
C ILE A 131 -21.38 -23.52 -12.38
N ARG A 132 -21.19 -23.28 -13.67
CA ARG A 132 -20.14 -22.35 -14.12
C ARG A 132 -20.51 -20.88 -13.90
N ARG A 133 -21.78 -20.52 -14.13
CA ARG A 133 -22.24 -19.12 -14.11
C ARG A 133 -22.71 -18.69 -12.72
N GLY A 134 -23.33 -19.59 -11.96
CA GLY A 134 -23.81 -19.31 -10.60
C GLY A 134 -22.67 -19.14 -9.59
N PHE A 135 -21.71 -20.07 -9.54
CA PHE A 135 -20.64 -20.05 -8.53
C PHE A 135 -19.55 -18.99 -8.79
N TYR A 136 -19.35 -18.57 -10.04
CA TYR A 136 -18.34 -17.56 -10.42
C TYR A 136 -18.96 -16.20 -10.80
N ARG A 137 -20.21 -15.96 -10.39
CA ARG A 137 -20.84 -14.66 -10.60
C ARG A 137 -20.03 -13.56 -9.90
N GLY A 138 -19.72 -12.49 -10.63
CA GLY A 138 -18.91 -11.37 -10.13
C GLY A 138 -17.40 -11.61 -10.06
N TYR A 139 -16.88 -12.71 -10.61
CA TYR A 139 -15.44 -13.01 -10.58
C TYR A 139 -14.58 -11.93 -11.27
N SER A 140 -15.08 -11.28 -12.34
CA SER A 140 -14.36 -10.17 -12.98
C SER A 140 -14.12 -8.98 -12.04
N VAL A 141 -15.09 -8.64 -11.19
CA VAL A 141 -14.93 -7.60 -10.17
C VAL A 141 -13.92 -8.03 -9.11
N ALA A 142 -13.94 -9.32 -8.73
CA ALA A 142 -12.95 -9.88 -7.81
C ALA A 142 -11.52 -9.87 -8.39
N LEU A 143 -11.37 -9.97 -9.72
CA LEU A 143 -10.09 -9.81 -10.42
C LEU A 143 -9.62 -8.34 -10.44
N LEU A 144 -10.52 -7.39 -10.71
CA LEU A 144 -10.17 -5.96 -10.67
C LEU A 144 -9.68 -5.53 -9.29
N ALA A 145 -10.27 -6.07 -8.21
CA ALA A 145 -9.84 -5.79 -6.85
C ALA A 145 -8.38 -6.20 -6.55
N LEU A 146 -7.77 -7.11 -7.33
CA LEU A 146 -6.36 -7.47 -7.20
C LEU A 146 -5.42 -6.36 -7.67
N LEU A 147 -5.84 -5.56 -8.66
CA LEU A 147 -5.04 -4.44 -9.16
C LEU A 147 -4.86 -3.36 -8.09
N PHE A 148 -5.82 -3.28 -7.15
CA PHE A 148 -5.83 -2.28 -6.07
C PHE A 148 -5.29 -2.83 -4.73
N GLU A 149 -4.87 -4.10 -4.64
CA GLU A 149 -4.25 -4.66 -3.42
C GLU A 149 -3.02 -3.87 -2.93
N PRO A 150 -2.11 -3.38 -3.81
CA PRO A 150 -1.00 -2.53 -3.37
C PRO A 150 -1.45 -1.22 -2.71
N VAL A 151 -2.57 -0.65 -3.16
CA VAL A 151 -3.15 0.58 -2.60
C VAL A 151 -3.68 0.31 -1.18
N PHE A 152 -4.33 -0.84 -0.98
CA PHE A 152 -4.77 -1.29 0.34
C PHE A 152 -3.57 -1.43 1.30
N MET A 153 -2.54 -2.16 0.90
CA MET A 153 -1.35 -2.36 1.74
C MET A 153 -0.60 -1.06 2.02
N GLY A 154 -0.45 -0.19 1.02
CA GLY A 154 0.17 1.12 1.20
C GLY A 154 -0.59 2.00 2.20
N THR A 155 -1.92 2.07 2.07
CA THR A 155 -2.76 2.84 2.99
C THR A 155 -2.71 2.28 4.41
N LEU A 156 -2.74 0.96 4.54
CA LEU A 156 -2.67 0.27 5.82
C LEU A 156 -1.35 0.60 6.54
N GLU A 157 -0.22 0.55 5.83
CA GLU A 157 1.08 0.83 6.42
C GLU A 157 1.28 2.31 6.73
N ILE A 158 0.83 3.22 5.85
CA ILE A 158 0.85 4.67 6.11
C ILE A 158 0.02 5.00 7.34
N THR A 159 -1.17 4.44 7.46
CA THR A 159 -2.05 4.69 8.61
C THR A 159 -1.45 4.09 9.88
N ARG A 160 -0.90 2.87 9.82
CA ARG A 160 -0.26 2.22 10.98
C ARG A 160 0.96 3.00 11.46
N THR A 161 1.84 3.43 10.56
CA THR A 161 3.02 4.24 10.91
C THR A 161 2.62 5.60 11.48
N PHE A 162 1.60 6.24 10.92
CA PHE A 162 1.07 7.49 11.45
C PHE A 162 0.54 7.35 12.88
N LEU A 163 -0.23 6.30 13.17
CA LEU A 163 -0.79 6.08 14.51
C LEU A 163 0.29 5.66 15.52
N ASN A 164 1.25 4.83 15.11
CA ASN A 164 2.36 4.43 15.99
C ASN A 164 3.26 5.61 16.36
N ASN A 165 3.50 6.54 15.43
CA ASN A 165 4.27 7.76 15.72
C ASN A 165 3.56 8.69 16.72
N ASN A 166 2.23 8.63 16.79
CA ASN A 166 1.40 9.44 17.67
C ASN A 166 0.88 8.66 18.89
N GLN A 167 1.60 7.64 19.35
CA GLN A 167 1.15 6.81 20.46
C GLN A 167 0.97 7.64 21.74
N PRO A 168 -0.24 7.66 22.34
CA PRO A 168 -0.47 8.30 23.62
C PRO A 168 0.20 7.53 24.76
N ARG A 169 0.94 8.23 25.63
CA ARG A 169 1.64 7.63 26.79
C ARG A 169 0.73 7.01 27.85
N PHE A 170 -0.57 7.29 27.82
CA PHE A 170 -1.54 6.85 28.83
C PHE A 170 -2.24 5.52 28.50
N ILE A 171 -2.13 5.02 27.26
CA ILE A 171 -2.78 3.77 26.83
C ILE A 171 -1.77 2.63 26.88
N SER A 172 -2.21 1.45 27.32
CA SER A 172 -1.39 0.23 27.30
C SER A 172 -1.03 -0.17 25.87
N ILE A 173 0.18 -0.72 25.67
CA ILE A 173 0.70 -1.10 24.35
C ILE A 173 -0.24 -2.07 23.62
N SER A 174 -0.78 -3.07 24.30
CA SER A 174 -1.69 -4.05 23.70
C SER A 174 -3.01 -3.45 23.22
N GLN A 175 -3.58 -2.50 23.95
CA GLN A 175 -4.80 -1.81 23.52
C GLN A 175 -4.52 -0.90 22.32
N TRP A 176 -3.36 -0.25 22.31
CA TRP A 176 -2.95 0.59 21.20
C TRP A 176 -2.74 -0.23 19.92
N ASP A 177 -2.17 -1.43 20.01
CA ASP A 177 -1.96 -2.32 18.87
C ASP A 177 -3.27 -2.78 18.23
N ILE A 178 -4.30 -3.02 19.04
CA ILE A 178 -5.64 -3.39 18.54
C ILE A 178 -6.27 -2.20 17.80
N ILE A 179 -6.20 -1.00 18.39
CA ILE A 179 -6.75 0.22 17.80
C ILE A 179 -6.04 0.57 16.50
N THR A 180 -4.70 0.55 16.50
CA THR A 180 -3.90 0.88 15.32
C THR A 180 -4.17 -0.09 14.17
N SER A 181 -4.26 -1.39 14.46
CA SER A 181 -4.57 -2.43 13.46
C SER A 181 -5.99 -2.29 12.90
N SER A 182 -6.97 -1.99 13.76
CA SER A 182 -8.37 -1.84 13.34
C SER A 182 -8.57 -0.58 12.51
N LEU A 183 -8.00 0.55 12.96
CA LEU A 183 -8.15 1.83 12.28
C LEU A 183 -7.41 1.84 10.94
N SER A 184 -6.20 1.28 10.88
CA SER A 184 -5.45 1.14 9.62
C SER A 184 -6.13 0.21 8.61
N ALA A 185 -6.71 -0.91 9.07
CA ALA A 185 -7.50 -1.77 8.19
C ALA A 185 -8.79 -1.07 7.70
N GLY A 186 -9.46 -0.31 8.57
CA GLY A 186 -10.66 0.44 8.24
C GLY A 186 -10.41 1.53 7.20
N THR A 187 -9.38 2.35 7.37
CA THR A 187 -9.01 3.39 6.40
C THR A 187 -8.62 2.79 5.06
N ALA A 188 -7.82 1.72 5.06
CA ALA A 188 -7.41 1.03 3.85
C ALA A 188 -8.61 0.46 3.07
N ALA A 189 -9.57 -0.14 3.76
CA ALA A 189 -10.79 -0.66 3.15
C ALA A 189 -11.64 0.43 2.50
N LEU A 190 -11.82 1.58 3.15
CA LEU A 190 -12.59 2.70 2.60
C LEU A 190 -11.94 3.28 1.34
N ILE A 191 -10.62 3.44 1.35
CA ILE A 191 -9.89 3.92 0.17
C ILE A 191 -10.03 2.90 -0.97
N GLN A 192 -9.85 1.61 -0.70
CA GLN A 192 -10.00 0.58 -1.73
C GLN A 192 -11.43 0.54 -2.31
N GLN A 193 -12.46 0.73 -1.49
CA GLN A 193 -13.85 0.80 -1.96
C GLN A 193 -14.12 2.00 -2.87
N SER A 194 -13.38 3.11 -2.72
CA SER A 194 -13.56 4.28 -3.59
C SER A 194 -13.05 4.07 -5.03
N PHE A 195 -12.22 3.06 -5.27
CA PHE A 195 -11.66 2.73 -6.59
C PHE A 195 -12.42 1.61 -7.32
N LEU A 196 -13.41 0.98 -6.69
CA LEU A 196 -14.25 -0.10 -7.23
C LEU A 196 -15.63 0.42 -7.63
#